data_AF-A0A834J8P4-F1
#
_entry.id   AF-A0A834J8P4-F1
#
_cell.length_a   1.000
_cell.length_b   1.000
_cell.length_c   1.000
_cell.angle_alpha   90.00
_cell.angle_beta   90.00
_cell.angle_gamma   90.00
#
_symmetry.space_group_name_H-M   'P 1'
#
loop_
_entity.id
_entity.type
_entity.pdbx_description
1 polymer ?
#
loop_
_entity_poly.entity_id
_entity_poly.type
_entity_poly.pdbx_seq_one_letter_code
_entity_poly.pdbx_strand_id
1 'polypeptide(L)'
;MTRLVTFLFLASCTFVNARTYLNVSGDILLGALFPIHGKGASGENCGKIKLEDGIQPLEAMLYTLQQINQDPKILPGVRLGALVFDSCDNPSYALEQALNFVKAIRHSLTIGIY
;
A
#
# COMPACT_ATOMS: atom_id res chain seq x y z
N MET A 1 13.28 1.86 -46.52
CA MET A 1 13.95 2.16 -45.22
C MET A 1 13.02 2.84 -44.21
N THR A 2 11.71 2.62 -44.27
CA THR A 2 10.70 3.29 -43.41
C THR A 2 9.92 2.33 -42.52
N ARG A 3 10.22 1.01 -42.58
CA ARG A 3 9.56 -0.02 -41.74
C ARG A 3 10.32 -0.40 -40.46
N LEU A 4 11.52 0.14 -40.24
CA LEU A 4 12.30 -0.11 -39.03
C LEU A 4 11.97 0.88 -37.89
N VAL A 5 11.47 2.08 -38.25
CA VAL A 5 11.21 3.15 -37.28
C VAL A 5 9.93 2.90 -36.47
N THR A 6 8.96 2.15 -37.02
CA THR A 6 7.68 1.86 -36.34
C THR A 6 7.80 0.82 -35.23
N PHE A 7 8.90 0.04 -35.17
CA PHE A 7 9.10 -1.01 -34.16
C PHE A 7 9.66 -0.47 -32.83
N LEU A 8 10.13 0.79 -32.79
CA LEU A 8 10.70 1.42 -31.60
C LEU A 8 9.65 2.08 -30.69
N PHE A 9 8.39 2.19 -31.11
CA PHE A 9 7.35 2.92 -30.35
C PHE A 9 6.39 2.04 -29.53
N LEU A 10 6.52 0.70 -29.53
CA LEU A 10 5.58 -0.20 -28.85
C LEU A 10 6.18 -1.05 -27.71
N ALA A 11 7.40 -0.78 -27.26
CA ALA A 11 8.04 -1.57 -26.19
C ALA A 11 8.60 -0.75 -25.03
N SER A 12 8.09 0.46 -24.79
CA SER A 12 8.12 1.01 -23.43
C SER A 12 6.81 0.66 -22.76
N CYS A 13 6.70 -0.58 -22.29
CA CYS A 13 5.93 -0.80 -21.07
C CYS A 13 6.63 0.07 -20.03
N THR A 14 6.17 1.31 -19.86
CA THR A 14 6.64 2.16 -18.78
C THR A 14 6.48 1.30 -17.54
N PHE A 15 7.57 1.04 -16.85
CA PHE A 15 7.55 0.48 -15.51
C PHE A 15 6.82 1.53 -14.66
N VAL A 16 5.49 1.51 -14.70
CA VAL A 16 4.67 2.20 -13.71
C VAL A 16 5.14 1.55 -12.44
N ASN A 17 5.84 2.33 -11.62
CA ASN A 17 6.34 1.89 -10.34
C ASN A 17 5.14 1.30 -9.60
N ALA A 18 5.06 -0.04 -9.57
CA ALA A 18 3.93 -0.74 -8.99
C ALA A 18 4.07 -0.54 -7.50
N ARG A 19 3.43 0.54 -7.01
CA ARG A 19 3.49 0.92 -5.61
C ARG A 19 2.97 -0.25 -4.81
N THR A 20 3.86 -0.85 -4.02
CA THR A 20 3.56 -2.08 -3.31
C THR A 20 2.91 -1.69 -1.99
N TYR A 21 1.64 -2.05 -1.83
CA TYR A 21 0.91 -1.93 -0.58
C TYR A 21 0.40 -3.31 -0.19
N LEU A 22 0.23 -3.53 1.11
CA LEU A 22 -0.38 -4.75 1.61
C LEU A 22 -1.89 -4.53 1.71
N ASN A 23 -2.65 -5.45 1.13
CA ASN A 23 -4.10 -5.41 1.11
C ASN A 23 -4.68 -6.67 1.74
N VAL A 24 -5.32 -6.51 2.90
CA VAL A 24 -6.17 -7.52 3.52
C VAL A 24 -7.61 -7.15 3.24
N SER A 25 -8.34 -8.01 2.54
CA SER A 25 -9.75 -7.78 2.26
C SER A 25 -10.62 -7.81 3.52
N GLY A 26 -11.67 -7.00 3.50
CA GLY A 26 -12.68 -6.90 4.53
C GLY A 26 -13.78 -5.93 4.10
N ASP A 27 -14.88 -5.93 4.84
CA ASP A 27 -16.02 -5.02 4.62
C ASP A 27 -15.64 -3.58 4.98
N ILE A 28 -14.79 -3.43 6.00
CA ILE A 28 -14.19 -2.15 6.41
C ILE A 28 -12.68 -2.28 6.29
N LEU A 29 -12.06 -1.40 5.51
CA LEU A 29 -10.60 -1.37 5.34
C LEU A 29 -9.98 -0.30 6.24
N LEU A 30 -9.09 -0.73 7.14
CA LEU A 30 -8.27 0.18 7.95
C LEU A 30 -7.02 0.60 7.17
N GLY A 31 -6.87 1.90 6.94
CA GLY A 31 -5.64 2.46 6.36
C GLY A 31 -4.54 2.56 7.41
N ALA A 32 -3.32 2.10 7.09
CA ALA A 32 -2.18 2.20 7.99
C ALA A 32 -0.87 2.55 7.26
N LEU A 33 0.02 3.22 7.98
CA LEU A 33 1.39 3.54 7.57
C LEU A 33 2.35 2.98 8.60
N PHE A 34 3.32 2.17 8.18
CA PHE A 34 4.40 1.67 9.03
C PHE A 34 5.76 2.05 8.45
N PRO A 35 6.80 2.27 9.27
CA PRO A 35 8.17 2.47 8.80
C PRO A 35 8.83 1.12 8.56
N ILE A 36 8.34 0.36 7.57
CA ILE A 36 8.84 -0.99 7.25
C ILE A 36 10.29 -0.88 6.80
N HIS A 37 10.61 0.12 5.98
CA HIS A 37 11.98 0.49 5.67
C HIS A 37 12.39 1.79 6.39
N GLY A 38 13.68 1.94 6.61
CA GLY A 38 14.28 3.21 6.99
C GLY A 38 14.36 4.17 5.79
N LYS A 39 14.85 5.37 6.05
CA LYS A 39 15.07 6.37 4.99
C LYS A 39 16.15 5.91 4.01
N GLY A 40 15.87 6.02 2.71
CA GLY A 40 16.82 5.70 1.64
C GLY A 40 18.01 6.66 1.60
N ALA A 41 19.13 6.20 1.03
CA ALA A 41 20.31 7.02 0.78
C ALA A 41 20.29 7.55 -0.67
N SER A 42 20.89 8.72 -0.90
CA SER A 42 21.26 9.19 -2.25
C SER A 42 20.14 9.13 -3.32
N GLY A 43 18.92 9.55 -2.97
CA GLY A 43 17.80 9.64 -3.93
C GLY A 43 16.93 8.38 -4.01
N GLU A 44 17.25 7.32 -3.27
CA GLU A 44 16.34 6.19 -3.08
C GLU A 44 15.18 6.58 -2.16
N ASN A 45 13.97 6.08 -2.47
CA ASN A 45 12.79 6.35 -1.66
C ASN A 45 12.86 5.68 -0.29
N CYS A 46 13.44 4.48 -0.22
CA CYS A 46 13.42 3.60 0.95
C CYS A 46 14.80 2.95 1.15
N GLY A 47 15.17 2.71 2.41
CA GLY A 47 16.43 2.11 2.84
C GLY A 47 16.26 0.67 3.31
N LYS A 48 16.99 0.27 4.35
CA LYS A 48 16.94 -1.10 4.91
C LYS A 48 15.63 -1.36 5.68
N ILE A 49 15.20 -2.62 5.73
CA ILE A 49 14.06 -3.05 6.55
C ILE A 49 14.34 -2.82 8.04
N LYS A 50 13.38 -2.27 8.76
CA LYS A 50 13.36 -2.10 10.22
C LYS A 50 12.50 -3.21 10.84
N LEU A 51 13.15 -4.18 11.48
CA LEU A 51 12.47 -5.31 12.10
C LEU A 51 11.60 -4.87 13.29
N GLU A 52 12.19 -4.13 14.23
CA GLU A 52 11.53 -3.77 15.50
C GLU A 52 10.52 -2.63 15.33
N ASP A 53 10.88 -1.56 14.62
CA ASP A 53 9.98 -0.40 14.45
C ASP A 53 8.99 -0.55 13.28
N GLY A 54 9.27 -1.47 12.34
CA GLY A 54 8.51 -1.60 11.09
C GLY A 54 7.71 -2.90 11.03
N ILE A 55 8.40 -4.03 10.99
CA ILE A 55 7.78 -5.35 10.81
C ILE A 55 6.98 -5.78 12.06
N GLN A 56 7.51 -5.61 13.27
CA GLN A 56 6.79 -6.03 14.48
C GLN A 56 5.44 -5.30 14.66
N PRO A 57 5.34 -3.97 14.52
CA PRO A 57 4.05 -3.27 14.59
C PRO A 57 3.09 -3.65 13.46
N LEU A 58 3.60 -3.88 12.25
CA LEU A 58 2.80 -4.39 11.13
C LEU A 58 2.17 -5.74 11.48
N GLU A 59 2.99 -6.69 11.93
CA GLU A 59 2.52 -8.02 12.34
C GLU A 59 1.55 -7.94 13.52
N ALA A 60 1.79 -7.05 14.49
CA ALA A 60 0.88 -6.83 15.61
C ALA A 60 -0.50 -6.33 15.14
N MET A 61 -0.56 -5.45 14.15
CA MET A 61 -1.82 -5.03 13.53
C MET A 61 -2.52 -6.20 12.84
N LEU A 62 -1.80 -6.98 12.02
CA LEU A 62 -2.37 -8.13 11.31
C LEU A 62 -2.91 -9.19 12.28
N TYR A 63 -2.16 -9.48 13.35
CA TYR A 63 -2.61 -10.36 14.42
C TYR A 63 -3.86 -9.81 15.10
N THR A 64 -3.90 -8.52 15.41
CA THR A 64 -5.07 -7.87 16.03
C THR A 64 -6.31 -7.98 15.15
N LEU A 65 -6.18 -7.74 13.83
CA LEU A 65 -7.26 -7.93 12.87
C LEU A 65 -7.80 -9.36 12.88
N GLN A 66 -6.89 -10.35 12.93
CA GLN A 66 -7.29 -11.75 13.02
C GLN A 66 -8.06 -12.05 14.31
N GLN A 67 -7.60 -11.55 15.46
CA GLN A 67 -8.28 -11.74 16.74
C GLN A 67 -9.69 -11.13 16.73
N ILE A 68 -9.83 -9.90 16.21
CA ILE A 68 -11.14 -9.24 16.11
C ILE A 68 -12.09 -10.02 15.20
N ASN A 69 -11.62 -10.42 14.01
CA ASN A 69 -12.45 -11.14 13.04
C ASN A 69 -12.85 -12.56 13.49
N GLN A 70 -12.15 -13.14 14.47
CA GLN A 70 -12.45 -14.45 15.04
C GLN A 70 -13.37 -14.38 16.27
N ASP A 71 -13.50 -13.22 16.92
CA ASP A 71 -14.37 -13.05 18.09
C ASP A 71 -15.80 -12.68 17.65
N PRO A 72 -16.79 -13.57 17.79
CA PRO A 72 -18.17 -13.28 17.39
C PRO A 72 -18.84 -12.17 18.22
N LYS A 73 -18.23 -11.74 19.33
CA LYS A 73 -18.74 -10.64 20.16
C LYS A 73 -18.30 -9.27 19.65
N ILE A 74 -17.25 -9.20 18.84
CA ILE A 74 -16.68 -7.96 18.33
C ILE A 74 -17.05 -7.81 16.86
N LEU A 75 -17.84 -6.78 16.53
CA LEU A 75 -18.29 -6.48 15.16
C LEU A 75 -18.99 -7.67 14.46
N PRO A 76 -20.08 -8.21 15.03
CA PRO A 76 -20.76 -9.37 14.46
C PRO A 76 -21.24 -9.10 13.03
N GLY A 77 -20.87 -9.99 12.11
CA GLY A 77 -21.25 -9.89 10.69
C GLY A 77 -20.44 -8.89 9.87
N VAL A 78 -19.37 -8.31 10.42
CA VAL A 78 -18.48 -7.38 9.73
C VAL A 78 -17.04 -7.87 9.85
N ARG A 79 -16.35 -8.00 8.72
CA ARG A 79 -14.94 -8.37 8.67
C ARG A 79 -14.07 -7.14 8.47
N LEU A 80 -13.12 -6.92 9.37
CA LEU A 80 -12.09 -5.89 9.22
C LEU A 80 -11.00 -6.37 8.25
N GLY A 81 -10.64 -5.51 7.32
CA GLY A 81 -9.46 -5.62 6.47
C GLY A 81 -8.50 -4.46 6.70
N ALA A 82 -7.47 -4.36 5.87
CA ALA A 82 -6.45 -3.33 5.98
C ALA A 82 -5.81 -2.98 4.64
N LEU A 83 -5.47 -1.72 4.47
CA LEU A 83 -4.63 -1.20 3.40
C LEU A 83 -3.40 -0.55 4.03
N VAL A 84 -2.26 -1.21 3.88
CA VAL A 84 -1.04 -0.84 4.58
C VAL A 84 0.02 -0.37 3.60
N PHE A 85 0.61 0.78 3.90
CA PHE A 85 1.65 1.43 3.10
C PHE A 85 2.94 1.57 3.91
N ASP A 86 4.07 1.52 3.21
CA ASP A 86 5.36 1.82 3.81
C ASP A 86 5.63 3.33 3.79
N SER A 87 5.97 3.88 4.95
CA SER A 87 6.37 5.28 5.10
C SER A 87 7.84 5.52 4.80
N CYS A 88 8.66 4.46 4.76
CA CYS A 88 10.11 4.50 4.55
C CYS A 88 10.84 5.47 5.50
N ASP A 89 10.30 5.66 6.71
CA ASP A 89 10.80 6.60 7.73
C ASP A 89 11.06 8.01 7.15
N ASN A 90 10.24 8.41 6.17
CA ASN A 90 10.38 9.65 5.42
C ASN A 90 9.02 10.37 5.31
N PRO A 91 8.85 11.56 5.91
CA PRO A 91 7.56 12.23 5.99
C PRO A 91 7.02 12.65 4.61
N SER A 92 7.88 13.02 3.66
CA SER A 92 7.45 13.38 2.31
C SER A 92 6.93 12.16 1.54
N TYR A 93 7.61 11.01 1.70
CA TYR A 93 7.17 9.76 1.10
C TYR A 93 5.88 9.24 1.75
N ALA A 94 5.78 9.33 3.08
CA ALA A 94 4.58 8.98 3.82
C ALA A 94 3.36 9.81 3.38
N LEU A 95 3.54 11.12 3.16
CA LEU A 95 2.49 11.98 2.61
C LEU A 95 2.06 11.55 1.21
N GLU A 96 3.02 11.21 0.34
CA GLU A 96 2.72 10.67 -0.99
C GLU A 96 1.87 9.39 -0.89
N GLN A 97 2.21 8.48 0.03
CA GLN A 97 1.43 7.26 0.25
C GLN A 97 0.04 7.53 0.84
N ALA A 98 -0.08 8.47 1.79
CA ALA A 98 -1.37 8.89 2.33
C ALA A 98 -2.29 9.47 1.24
N LEU A 99 -1.73 10.30 0.34
CA LEU A 99 -2.47 10.80 -0.82
C LEU A 99 -2.89 9.67 -1.77
N ASN A 100 -2.09 8.61 -1.91
CA ASN A 100 -2.43 7.45 -2.72
C ASN A 100 -3.60 6.67 -2.12
N PHE A 101 -3.63 6.50 -0.79
CA PHE A 101 -4.77 5.90 -0.11
C PHE A 101 -6.07 6.67 -0.38
N VAL A 102 -6.06 7.99 -0.25
CA VAL A 102 -7.24 8.83 -0.54
C VAL A 102 -7.63 8.76 -2.03
N LYS A 103 -6.66 8.76 -2.94
CA LYS A 103 -6.92 8.60 -4.38
C LYS A 103 -7.55 7.25 -4.70
N ALA A 104 -7.04 6.17 -4.10
CA ALA A 104 -7.58 4.83 -4.26
C ALA A 104 -9.04 4.78 -3.82
N ILE A 105 -9.37 5.33 -2.64
CA ILE A 105 -10.75 5.43 -2.14
C ILE A 105 -11.65 6.18 -3.13
N ARG A 106 -11.18 7.33 -3.63
CA ARG A 106 -11.95 8.14 -4.58
C ARG A 106 -12.20 7.41 -5.91
N HIS A 107 -11.23 6.63 -6.40
CA HIS A 107 -11.40 5.85 -7.63
C HIS A 107 -12.30 4.62 -7.44
N SER A 108 -12.25 3.95 -6.28
CA SER A 108 -13.23 2.90 -5.94
C SER A 108 -14.64 3.46 -5.77
N LEU A 109 -14.78 4.71 -5.32
CA LEU A 109 -16.08 5.38 -5.24
C LEU A 109 -16.59 5.78 -6.63
N THR A 110 -15.74 6.19 -7.59
CA THR A 110 -16.20 6.47 -8.97
C THR A 110 -16.54 5.21 -9.78
N ILE A 111 -15.90 4.07 -9.50
CA ILE A 111 -16.26 2.79 -10.16
C ILE A 111 -17.53 2.18 -9.53
N GLY A 112 -17.88 2.54 -8.30
CA GLY A 112 -19.13 2.12 -7.64
C GLY A 112 -20.36 3.00 -7.93
N ILE A 113 -20.21 4.05 -8.73
CA ILE A 113 -21.31 4.96 -9.15
C ILE A 113 -21.45 5.06 -10.68
N TYR A 114 -20.89 4.10 -11.42
CA TYR A 114 -21.19 3.80 -12.82
C TYR A 114 -21.49 2.32 -13.01
#